data_AF-A0A5K0YTZ7-F1
#
_entry.id   AF-A0A5K0YTZ7-F1
#
_cell.length_a   1.000
_cell.length_b   1.000
_cell.length_c   1.000
_cell.angle_alpha   90.00
_cell.angle_beta   90.00
_cell.angle_gamma   90.00
#
_symmetry.space_group_name_H-M   'P 1'
#
loop_
_entity.id
_entity.type
_entity.pdbx_description
1 polymer ?
#
loop_
_entity_poly.entity_id
_entity_poly.type
_entity_poly.pdbx_seq_one_letter_code
_entity_poly.pdbx_strand_id
1 'polypeptide(L)'
;MAVDVSAEARPRCCISHLFHAVASSCPSKIAVVHAVDGAHVCRSLGERSAYEVDFDEKRLLSACRISQSPPIYPGDEYFTYGKILSTVEELSVRIRVVLDGGDDPALIKPS
;
A
#
# COMPACT_ATOMS: atom_id res chain seq x y z
N MET A 1 -30.78 30.50 13.28
CA MET A 1 -29.60 30.47 12.40
C MET A 1 -28.65 29.46 12.98
N ALA A 2 -28.51 28.30 12.32
CA ALA A 2 -27.65 27.22 12.77
C ALA A 2 -26.19 27.63 12.56
N VAL A 3 -25.38 27.51 13.63
CA VAL A 3 -23.93 27.60 13.53
C VAL A 3 -23.42 26.32 12.90
N ASP A 4 -22.99 26.43 11.66
CA ASP A 4 -22.22 25.41 10.96
C ASP A 4 -20.85 25.31 11.64
N VAL A 5 -20.75 24.42 12.62
CA VAL A 5 -19.45 24.02 13.18
C VAL A 5 -18.81 23.13 12.13
N SER A 6 -18.09 23.75 11.21
CA SER A 6 -17.09 23.06 10.40
C SER A 6 -16.20 22.28 11.36
N ALA A 7 -16.34 20.95 11.32
CA ALA A 7 -15.50 20.03 12.07
C ALA A 7 -14.07 20.21 11.58
N GLU A 8 -13.33 21.06 12.27
CA GLU A 8 -11.93 21.32 12.01
C GLU A 8 -11.20 19.98 12.09
N ALA A 9 -10.72 19.51 10.94
CA ALA A 9 -10.09 18.21 10.81
C ALA A 9 -8.83 18.22 11.68
N ARG A 10 -8.93 17.65 12.89
CA ARG A 10 -7.80 17.59 13.81
C ARG A 10 -6.61 16.96 13.07
N PRO A 11 -5.43 17.60 13.09
CA PRO A 11 -4.25 17.04 12.46
C PRO A 11 -3.99 15.65 13.04
N ARG A 12 -3.79 14.67 12.16
CA ARG A 12 -3.54 13.29 12.56
C ARG A 12 -2.15 13.22 13.19
N CYS A 13 -2.03 12.64 14.38
CA CYS A 13 -0.79 12.71 15.16
C CYS A 13 0.34 11.81 14.62
N CYS A 14 0.06 10.90 13.69
CA CYS A 14 1.07 10.08 13.02
C CYS A 14 0.55 9.52 11.69
N ILE A 15 1.45 8.95 10.89
CA ILE A 15 1.11 8.30 9.62
C ILE A 15 0.08 7.18 9.80
N SER A 16 0.14 6.40 10.88
CA SER A 16 -0.82 5.33 11.16
C SER A 16 -2.24 5.86 11.38
N HIS A 17 -2.37 6.98 12.11
CA HIS A 17 -3.69 7.61 12.31
C HIS A 17 -4.24 8.26 11.05
N LEU A 18 -3.37 8.77 10.17
CA LEU A 18 -3.78 9.26 8.86
C LEU A 18 -4.23 8.12 7.96
N PHE A 19 -3.44 7.04 7.89
CA PHE A 19 -3.77 5.84 7.13
C PHE A 19 -5.11 5.25 7.59
N HIS A 20 -5.27 4.99 8.89
CA HIS A 20 -6.51 4.45 9.44
C HIS A 20 -7.70 5.36 9.08
N ALA A 21 -7.57 6.67 9.23
CA ALA A 21 -8.63 7.62 8.88
C ALA A 21 -9.10 7.47 7.43
N VAL A 22 -8.15 7.48 6.50
CA VAL A 22 -8.42 7.39 5.06
C VAL A 22 -8.97 6.00 4.72
N ALA A 23 -8.34 4.95 5.25
CA ALA A 23 -8.70 3.58 4.94
C ALA A 23 -10.10 3.22 5.44
N SER A 24 -10.46 3.63 6.66
CA SER A 24 -11.79 3.40 7.23
C SER A 24 -12.88 4.24 6.54
N SER A 25 -12.54 5.39 5.96
CA SER A 25 -13.49 6.24 5.23
C SER A 25 -13.75 5.76 3.80
N CYS A 26 -12.80 5.04 3.19
CA CYS A 26 -12.88 4.57 1.81
C CYS A 26 -12.51 3.08 1.65
N PRO A 27 -13.15 2.14 2.39
CA PRO A 27 -12.68 0.76 2.49
C PRO A 27 -12.74 -0.03 1.18
N SER A 28 -13.61 0.33 0.25
CA SER A 28 -13.75 -0.32 -1.06
C SER A 28 -12.79 0.22 -2.12
N LYS A 29 -12.12 1.35 -1.88
CA LYS A 29 -11.22 1.96 -2.86
C LYS A 29 -9.93 1.16 -2.96
N ILE A 30 -9.45 0.97 -4.18
CA ILE A 30 -8.17 0.29 -4.46
C ILE A 30 -7.03 1.15 -3.93
N ALA A 31 -6.18 0.54 -3.12
CA ALA A 31 -5.02 1.17 -2.51
C ALA A 31 -3.71 0.68 -3.14
N VAL A 32 -3.67 -0.60 -3.57
CA VAL A 32 -2.50 -1.23 -4.18
C VAL A 32 -2.95 -2.07 -5.36
N VAL A 33 -2.20 -2.00 -6.46
CA VAL A 33 -2.29 -2.94 -7.58
C VAL A 33 -0.96 -3.66 -7.65
N HIS A 34 -0.99 -4.98 -7.52
CA HIS A 34 0.14 -5.87 -7.70
C HIS A 34 0.10 -6.39 -9.14
N ALA A 35 0.96 -5.81 -9.98
CA ALA A 35 1.05 -6.19 -11.38
C ALA A 35 1.63 -7.61 -11.47
N VAL A 36 0.78 -8.58 -11.78
CA VAL A 36 1.22 -9.96 -12.00
C VAL A 36 1.82 -9.98 -13.40
N ASP A 37 3.15 -10.16 -13.45
CA ASP A 37 3.99 -10.13 -14.66
C ASP A 37 4.53 -8.77 -15.13
N GLY A 38 4.73 -7.82 -14.20
CA GLY A 38 5.49 -6.58 -14.48
C GLY A 38 6.95 -6.80 -14.95
N ALA A 39 7.50 -8.00 -14.71
CA ALA A 39 8.82 -8.39 -15.20
C ALA A 39 8.89 -8.58 -16.72
N HIS A 40 7.75 -8.77 -17.40
CA HIS A 40 7.69 -8.81 -18.87
C HIS A 40 7.52 -7.42 -19.49
N VAL A 41 6.77 -6.50 -18.86
CA VAL A 41 6.56 -5.15 -19.42
C VAL A 41 7.80 -4.25 -19.30
N CYS A 42 8.61 -4.41 -18.24
CA CYS A 42 9.90 -3.72 -18.17
C CYS A 42 10.93 -4.27 -19.17
N ARG A 43 10.78 -5.54 -19.61
CA ARG A 43 11.59 -6.11 -20.70
C ARG A 43 11.20 -5.53 -22.06
N SER A 44 9.91 -5.30 -22.31
CA SER A 44 9.46 -4.72 -23.58
C SER A 44 9.82 -3.24 -23.75
N LEU A 45 10.08 -2.48 -22.67
CA LEU A 45 10.68 -1.15 -22.77
C LEU A 45 12.23 -1.18 -22.76
N GLY A 46 12.84 -2.26 -22.27
CA GLY A 46 14.29 -2.47 -22.22
C GLY A 46 14.92 -3.08 -23.48
N GLU A 47 14.12 -3.56 -24.44
CA GLU A 47 14.64 -4.17 -25.69
C GLU A 47 15.12 -3.14 -26.75
N ARG A 48 15.25 -1.87 -26.38
CA ARG A 48 16.03 -0.90 -27.15
C ARG A 48 16.99 -0.13 -26.25
N SER A 49 18.03 -0.80 -25.76
CA SER A 49 19.44 -0.38 -25.96
C SER A 49 20.32 -1.05 -24.91
N ALA A 50 21.35 -1.75 -25.39
CA ALA A 50 22.45 -2.22 -24.56
C ALA A 50 23.27 -1.02 -24.08
N TYR A 51 22.97 -0.47 -22.91
CA TYR A 51 23.94 0.27 -22.10
C TYR A 51 23.56 0.15 -20.63
N GLU A 52 24.59 0.04 -19.78
CA GLU A 52 24.47 -0.04 -18.32
C GLU A 52 23.59 1.12 -17.81
N VAL A 53 22.47 0.78 -17.17
CA VAL A 53 21.54 1.78 -16.66
C VAL A 53 21.94 2.13 -15.24
N ASP A 54 22.54 3.30 -15.09
CA ASP A 54 22.65 4.03 -13.82
C ASP A 54 21.24 4.18 -13.23
N PHE A 55 21.01 3.57 -12.07
CA PHE A 55 19.68 3.36 -11.49
C PHE A 55 19.22 4.66 -10.80
N ASP A 56 18.88 5.68 -11.58
CA ASP A 56 18.43 6.97 -11.07
C ASP A 56 16.94 6.91 -10.65
N GLU A 57 16.72 6.58 -9.38
CA GLU A 57 15.42 6.55 -8.68
C GLU A 57 14.53 7.77 -8.99
N LYS A 58 15.12 8.96 -9.20
CA LYS A 58 14.39 10.19 -9.50
C LYS A 58 13.68 10.16 -10.86
N ARG A 59 14.18 9.41 -11.83
CA ARG A 59 13.54 9.29 -13.16
C ARG A 59 12.33 8.36 -13.16
N LEU A 60 12.35 7.32 -12.33
CA LEU A 60 11.17 6.46 -12.15
C LEU A 60 10.03 7.23 -11.46
N LEU A 61 10.34 7.98 -10.40
CA LEU A 61 9.37 8.79 -9.68
C LEU A 61 8.74 9.89 -10.56
N SER A 62 9.48 10.42 -11.54
CA SER A 62 8.99 11.45 -12.47
C SER A 62 8.22 10.87 -13.68
N ALA A 63 8.48 9.62 -14.07
CA ALA A 63 7.70 8.90 -15.07
C ALA A 63 6.39 8.32 -14.49
N CYS A 64 6.35 8.06 -13.19
CA CYS A 64 5.14 7.77 -12.43
C CYS A 64 4.27 9.04 -12.31
N ARG A 65 3.65 9.46 -13.41
CA ARG A 65 2.40 10.22 -13.30
C ARG A 65 1.51 9.41 -12.37
N ILE A 66 1.22 9.95 -11.19
CA ILE A 66 0.29 9.35 -10.22
C ILE A 66 -1.07 9.35 -10.90
N SER A 67 -1.33 8.31 -11.70
CA SER A 67 -2.62 8.08 -12.30
C SER A 67 -3.57 7.82 -11.14
N GLN A 68 -4.61 8.64 -11.03
CA GLN A 68 -5.62 8.47 -9.98
C GLN A 68 -6.46 7.20 -10.17
N SER A 69 -6.30 6.54 -11.34
CA SER A 69 -6.92 5.28 -11.69
C SER A 69 -6.02 4.55 -12.71
N PRO A 70 -4.95 3.86 -12.28
CA PRO A 70 -4.19 3.02 -13.20
C PRO A 70 -5.12 1.94 -13.77
N PRO A 71 -5.02 1.61 -15.07
CA PRO A 71 -5.76 0.49 -15.62
C PRO A 71 -5.34 -0.80 -14.90
N ILE A 72 -6.33 -1.62 -14.55
CA ILE A 72 -6.10 -2.96 -13.99
C ILE A 72 -6.04 -3.91 -15.19
N TYR A 73 -4.92 -4.59 -15.38
CA TYR A 73 -4.75 -5.54 -16.48
C TYR A 73 -5.23 -6.94 -16.09
N PRO A 74 -5.64 -7.77 -17.07
CA PRO A 74 -5.95 -9.18 -16.80
C PRO A 74 -4.74 -9.87 -16.16
N GLY A 75 -4.95 -10.46 -14.98
CA GLY A 75 -3.90 -11.10 -14.19
C GLY A 75 -3.48 -10.28 -12.97
N ASP A 76 -3.65 -8.96 -12.98
CA ASP A 76 -3.29 -8.11 -11.84
C ASP A 76 -4.12 -8.47 -10.60
N GLU A 77 -3.44 -8.52 -9.45
CA GLU A 77 -4.10 -8.55 -8.15
C GLU A 77 -4.26 -7.12 -7.63
N TYR A 78 -5.33 -6.84 -6.92
CA TYR A 78 -5.55 -5.54 -6.31
C TYR A 78 -6.05 -5.69 -4.88
N PHE A 79 -5.63 -4.74 -4.05
CA PHE A 79 -5.98 -4.70 -2.63
C PHE A 79 -6.67 -3.39 -2.32
N THR A 80 -7.82 -3.47 -1.66
CA THR A 80 -8.56 -2.30 -1.21
C THR A 80 -8.00 -1.77 0.11
N TYR A 81 -8.30 -0.52 0.43
CA TYR A 81 -7.97 0.05 1.74
C TYR A 81 -8.51 -0.79 2.90
N GLY A 82 -9.75 -1.29 2.79
CA GLY A 82 -10.35 -2.13 3.82
C GLY A 82 -9.60 -3.44 4.01
N LYS A 83 -9.17 -4.08 2.91
CA LYS A 83 -8.36 -5.30 2.99
C LYS A 83 -7.02 -5.03 3.66
N ILE A 84 -6.30 -3.99 3.25
CA ILE A 84 -5.01 -3.63 3.85
C ILE A 84 -5.17 -3.29 5.33
N LEU A 85 -6.19 -2.49 5.69
CA LEU A 85 -6.46 -2.13 7.08
C LEU A 85 -6.68 -3.37 7.95
N SER A 86 -7.56 -4.29 7.51
CA SER A 86 -7.81 -5.53 8.25
C SER A 86 -6.55 -6.39 8.43
N THR A 87 -5.72 -6.49 7.40
CA THR A 87 -4.45 -7.22 7.47
C THR A 87 -3.47 -6.57 8.45
N VAL A 88 -3.39 -5.23 8.47
CA VAL A 88 -2.53 -4.49 9.42
C VAL A 88 -3.02 -4.65 10.86
N GLU A 89 -4.32 -4.60 11.10
CA GLU A 89 -4.92 -4.83 12.41
C GLU A 89 -4.65 -6.26 12.90
N GLU A 90 -4.90 -7.26 12.06
CA GLU A 90 -4.63 -8.67 12.37
C GLU A 90 -3.15 -8.90 12.68
N LEU A 91 -2.24 -8.37 11.85
CA LEU A 91 -0.81 -8.46 12.07
C LEU A 91 -0.39 -7.77 13.39
N SER A 92 -0.97 -6.61 13.69
CA SER A 92 -0.67 -5.87 14.92
C SER A 92 -1.10 -6.65 16.17
N VAL A 93 -2.27 -7.32 16.13
CA VAL A 93 -2.74 -8.21 17.19
C VAL A 93 -1.77 -9.37 17.37
N ARG A 94 -1.38 -10.02 16.27
CA ARG A 94 -0.45 -11.15 16.29
C ARG A 94 0.92 -10.79 16.86
N ILE A 95 1.50 -9.67 16.42
CA ILE A 95 2.75 -9.16 16.99
C ILE A 95 2.61 -8.92 18.50
N ARG A 96 1.50 -8.34 18.95
CA ARG A 96 1.26 -8.09 20.37
C ARG A 96 1.18 -9.39 21.17
N VAL A 97 0.45 -10.39 20.67
CA VAL A 97 0.38 -11.72 21.31
C VAL A 97 1.78 -12.29 21.55
N VAL A 98 2.66 -12.18 20.56
CA VAL A 98 4.06 -12.66 20.68
C VAL A 98 4.85 -11.85 21.70
N LEU A 99 4.72 -10.52 21.69
CA LEU A 99 5.42 -9.63 22.64
C LEU A 99 4.94 -9.84 24.08
N ASP A 100 3.68 -10.22 24.28
CA ASP A 100 3.10 -10.54 25.58
C ASP A 100 3.44 -11.97 26.05
N GLY A 101 4.28 -12.70 25.31
CA GLY A 101 4.74 -14.05 25.64
C GLY A 101 3.80 -15.18 25.21
N GLY A 102 2.80 -14.87 24.37
CA GLY A 102 1.96 -15.87 23.71
C GLY A 102 2.67 -16.56 22.54
N ASP A 103 2.10 -17.67 22.07
CA ASP A 103 2.56 -18.38 20.87
C ASP A 103 1.67 -17.99 19.67
N ASP A 104 2.29 -17.67 18.54
CA ASP A 104 1.59 -17.48 17.26
C ASP A 104 1.99 -18.65 16.35
N PRO A 105 1.02 -19.46 15.87
CA PRO A 105 1.30 -20.66 15.08
C PRO A 105 2.00 -20.38 13.75
N ALA A 106 1.95 -19.15 13.25
CA ALA A 106 2.60 -18.72 12.02
C ALA A 106 3.95 -18.01 12.27
N LEU A 107 4.47 -18.01 13.50
CA LEU A 107 5.85 -17.64 13.75
C LEU A 107 6.82 -18.72 13.25
N ILE A 108 7.81 -18.29 12.48
CA ILE A 108 8.94 -19.13 12.12
C ILE A 108 9.84 -19.23 13.35
N LYS A 109 9.86 -20.41 13.99
CA LYS A 109 10.74 -20.68 15.13
C LYS A 109 12.15 -20.98 14.61
N PRO A 110 13.21 -20.36 15.18
CA PRO A 110 14.57 -20.74 14.83
C PRO A 110 14.83 -22.20 15.21
N SER A 111 15.48 -22.95 14.32
CA SER A 111 15.88 -24.35 14.48
C SER A 111 17.14 -24.50 15.33
#